data_AF-A0A1X7U7X3-F1
#
_entry.id   AF-A0A1X7U7X3-F1
#
_cell.length_a   1.000
_cell.length_b   1.000
_cell.length_c   1.000
_cell.angle_alpha   90.00
_cell.angle_beta   90.00
_cell.angle_gamma   90.00
#
_symmetry.space_group_name_H-M   'P 1'
#
loop_
_entity.id
_entity.type
_entity.pdbx_description
1 polymer ?
#
loop_
_entity_poly.entity_id
_entity_poly.type
_entity_poly.pdbx_seq_one_letter_code
_entity_poly.pdbx_strand_id
1 'polypeptide(L)'
;MGIYVQRWGDSQNTTVGDIHRYDYFSTCNDVSTFPRPRFASEFGFQSYPSFYSLSTISKPDDWSNDSPFFTSHRQHHPDGNKQMQNMMAKFFHLPNNTDSVQQFKDFIYLSQVVQVICIGSEAEHYHRLLSEAGAYTRGTLYWQLNDIWQAQTWSSVEYAGRWKLLHYAMRRIYSDVSVTAYQLNGSIAVYVTVDDPQMTAKYSLSVDIISWDGKTVSQKSMPNLQSEGFTGTQVAEYKISDIFQGSLTVNDAYLHIWITEDGSNTILSSTHFFPGNFTKINLPSAKIIVSNVTSISSNEVSFSLQSDATAVYVMLDSGALEGYFSDNGFLMTPNTVYSMTFTSWSDISTQDFSKNIVTRSLVDTY
;
A
#
# COMPACT_ATOMS: atom_id res chain seq x y z
N MET A 1 -1.33 -51.18 -2.79
CA MET A 1 -0.73 -50.00 -3.43
C MET A 1 -1.85 -49.04 -3.76
N GLY A 2 -1.91 -47.90 -3.09
CA GLY A 2 -2.89 -46.86 -3.43
C GLY A 2 -2.55 -46.30 -4.81
N ILE A 3 -3.53 -46.30 -5.72
CA ILE A 3 -3.40 -45.65 -7.02
C ILE A 3 -3.32 -44.14 -6.72
N TYR A 4 -2.16 -43.54 -6.98
CA TYR A 4 -2.03 -42.09 -6.94
C TYR A 4 -2.78 -41.52 -8.14
N VAL A 5 -4.01 -41.05 -7.91
CA VAL A 5 -4.78 -40.35 -8.93
C VAL A 5 -4.29 -38.90 -8.92
N GLN A 6 -3.49 -38.53 -9.91
CA GLN A 6 -3.11 -37.14 -10.17
C GLN A 6 -4.40 -36.33 -10.43
N ARG A 7 -4.70 -35.37 -9.55
CA ARG A 7 -5.95 -34.58 -9.53
C ARG A 7 -5.77 -33.09 -9.86
N TRP A 8 -4.61 -32.64 -10.31
CA TRP A 8 -4.47 -31.24 -10.70
C TRP A 8 -4.82 -31.07 -12.18
N GLY A 9 -5.89 -30.32 -12.43
CA GLY A 9 -6.24 -29.81 -13.76
C GLY A 9 -5.43 -28.55 -14.08
N ASP A 10 -6.01 -27.64 -14.85
CA ASP A 10 -5.42 -26.30 -15.05
C ASP A 10 -5.24 -25.59 -13.70
N SER A 11 -3.99 -25.28 -13.32
CA SER A 11 -3.64 -24.62 -12.06
C SER A 11 -4.08 -23.15 -11.99
N GLN A 12 -4.59 -22.61 -13.11
CA GLN A 12 -5.22 -21.29 -13.18
C GLN A 12 -6.75 -21.37 -13.22
N ASN A 13 -7.33 -22.57 -13.05
CA ASN A 13 -8.78 -22.72 -13.00
C ASN A 13 -9.35 -22.09 -11.74
N THR A 14 -9.98 -20.93 -11.89
CA THR A 14 -10.52 -20.15 -10.77
C THR A 14 -11.75 -20.79 -10.10
N THR A 15 -12.30 -21.88 -10.66
CA THR A 15 -13.51 -22.53 -10.15
C THR A 15 -13.24 -23.68 -9.18
N VAL A 16 -12.00 -24.19 -9.10
CA VAL A 16 -11.60 -25.36 -8.30
C VAL A 16 -10.27 -25.10 -7.61
N GLY A 17 -10.14 -25.46 -6.33
CA GLY A 17 -8.87 -25.40 -5.60
C GLY A 17 -8.36 -23.97 -5.41
N ASP A 18 -7.05 -23.80 -5.46
CA ASP A 18 -6.33 -22.55 -5.31
C ASP A 18 -5.57 -22.15 -6.58
N ILE A 19 -5.18 -20.88 -6.68
CA ILE A 19 -4.35 -20.37 -7.78
C ILE A 19 -3.09 -19.67 -7.25
N HIS A 20 -2.07 -19.65 -8.09
CA HIS A 20 -0.86 -18.84 -7.92
C HIS A 20 -0.78 -17.84 -9.08
N ARG A 21 -0.77 -16.53 -8.79
CA ARG A 21 -0.76 -15.49 -9.82
C ARG A 21 0.47 -14.59 -9.72
N TYR A 22 1.24 -14.55 -10.80
CA TYR A 22 2.34 -13.60 -10.98
C TYR A 22 2.22 -12.95 -12.35
N ASP A 23 2.07 -11.62 -12.36
CA ASP A 23 1.96 -10.82 -13.57
C ASP A 23 2.83 -9.57 -13.44
N TYR A 24 3.93 -9.55 -14.19
CA TYR A 24 4.90 -8.47 -14.18
C TYR A 24 4.72 -7.48 -15.34
N PHE A 25 3.69 -7.67 -16.18
CA PHE A 25 3.52 -6.98 -17.45
C PHE A 25 2.23 -6.19 -17.54
N SER A 26 1.12 -6.69 -17.02
CA SER A 26 -0.15 -5.96 -16.97
C SER A 26 -0.06 -4.77 -16.02
N THR A 27 -0.98 -3.81 -16.12
CA THR A 27 -1.01 -2.72 -15.13
C THR A 27 -1.57 -3.27 -13.83
N CYS A 28 -0.77 -3.31 -12.77
CA CYS A 28 -1.04 -4.13 -11.59
C CYS A 28 -2.15 -3.61 -10.66
N ASN A 29 -2.83 -2.52 -10.99
CA ASN A 29 -4.05 -2.06 -10.30
C ASN A 29 -5.29 -2.11 -11.21
N ASP A 30 -5.18 -2.71 -12.40
CA ASP A 30 -6.31 -2.94 -13.29
C ASP A 30 -7.07 -4.19 -12.84
N VAL A 31 -8.12 -3.97 -12.05
CA VAL A 31 -8.96 -5.04 -11.48
C VAL A 31 -9.63 -5.92 -12.53
N SER A 32 -9.74 -5.47 -13.78
CA SER A 32 -10.29 -6.28 -14.87
C SER A 32 -9.39 -7.45 -15.27
N THR A 33 -8.10 -7.38 -14.91
CA THR A 33 -7.11 -8.42 -15.20
C THR A 33 -6.99 -9.45 -14.07
N PHE A 34 -7.57 -9.18 -12.91
CA PHE A 34 -7.46 -10.07 -11.77
C PHE A 34 -8.42 -11.26 -11.87
N PRO A 35 -7.93 -12.49 -11.59
CA PRO A 35 -8.76 -13.68 -11.56
C PRO A 35 -9.76 -13.60 -10.40
N ARG A 36 -10.70 -14.53 -10.40
CA ARG A 36 -11.75 -14.62 -9.38
C ARG A 36 -11.73 -16.02 -8.74
N PRO A 37 -10.67 -16.38 -7.99
CA PRO A 37 -10.42 -17.74 -7.53
C PRO A 37 -11.28 -18.12 -6.33
N ARG A 38 -11.32 -19.42 -5.99
CA ARG A 38 -11.82 -19.87 -4.68
C ARG A 38 -10.84 -19.54 -3.56
N PHE A 39 -9.53 -19.58 -3.85
CA PHE A 39 -8.46 -19.27 -2.91
C PHE A 39 -7.23 -18.78 -3.70
N ALA A 40 -6.64 -17.66 -3.32
CA ALA A 40 -5.37 -17.18 -3.87
C ALA A 40 -4.25 -17.54 -2.89
N SER A 41 -3.55 -18.64 -3.13
CA SER A 41 -2.51 -19.15 -2.23
C SER A 41 -1.15 -18.51 -2.45
N GLU A 42 -0.92 -17.93 -3.63
CA GLU A 42 0.24 -17.09 -3.91
C GLU A 42 -0.10 -15.98 -4.90
N PHE A 43 0.37 -14.78 -4.61
CA PHE A 43 0.47 -13.68 -5.56
C PHE A 43 1.47 -12.65 -5.02
N GLY A 44 2.24 -12.02 -5.89
CA GLY A 44 3.34 -11.19 -5.42
C GLY A 44 3.97 -10.30 -6.48
N PHE A 45 4.52 -9.18 -6.01
CA PHE A 45 5.36 -8.28 -6.77
C PHE A 45 6.62 -7.94 -5.97
N GLN A 46 7.79 -7.86 -6.63
CA GLN A 46 9.05 -7.60 -5.95
C GLN A 46 9.20 -6.13 -5.54
N SER A 47 9.96 -5.91 -4.47
CA SER A 47 10.49 -4.61 -4.09
C SER A 47 11.91 -4.74 -3.51
N TYR A 48 12.64 -3.63 -3.50
CA TYR A 48 13.87 -3.53 -2.74
C TYR A 48 13.58 -3.45 -1.22
N PRO A 49 14.43 -4.05 -0.37
CA PRO A 49 14.44 -3.72 1.05
C PRO A 49 15.02 -2.31 1.26
N SER A 50 14.87 -1.78 2.47
CA SER A 50 15.36 -0.46 2.85
C SER A 50 16.84 -0.26 2.52
N PHE A 51 17.20 1.00 2.25
CA PHE A 51 18.60 1.36 1.99
C PHE A 51 19.51 0.95 3.16
N TYR A 52 19.04 1.11 4.41
CA TYR A 52 19.79 0.68 5.58
C TYR A 52 20.14 -0.81 5.51
N SER A 53 19.15 -1.68 5.27
CA SER A 53 19.38 -3.13 5.14
C SER A 53 20.44 -3.45 4.09
N LEU A 54 20.39 -2.81 2.93
CA LEU A 54 21.38 -3.02 1.87
C LEU A 54 22.77 -2.49 2.24
N SER A 55 22.84 -1.34 2.93
CA SER A 55 24.11 -0.72 3.33
C SER A 55 24.94 -1.61 4.26
N THR A 56 24.31 -2.51 5.03
CA THR A 56 25.01 -3.44 5.92
C THR A 56 25.83 -4.51 5.18
N ILE A 57 25.57 -4.72 3.89
CA ILE A 57 26.18 -5.77 3.06
C ILE A 57 26.79 -5.26 1.76
N SER A 58 26.88 -3.94 1.57
CA SER A 58 27.35 -3.30 0.33
C SER A 58 28.21 -2.07 0.62
N LYS A 59 28.94 -1.61 -0.39
CA LYS A 59 29.78 -0.40 -0.35
C LYS A 59 29.22 0.70 -1.25
N PRO A 60 29.67 1.97 -1.14
CA PRO A 60 29.16 3.08 -1.94
C PRO A 60 29.13 2.83 -3.46
N ASP A 61 30.13 2.16 -4.01
CA ASP A 61 30.19 1.81 -5.45
C ASP A 61 29.03 0.92 -5.92
N ASP A 62 28.40 0.19 -4.99
CA ASP A 62 27.30 -0.73 -5.30
C ASP A 62 25.95 -0.01 -5.32
N TRP A 63 25.83 1.21 -4.77
CA TRP A 63 24.57 1.92 -4.49
C TRP A 63 23.96 2.57 -5.74
N SER A 64 23.63 1.73 -6.71
CA SER A 64 22.91 2.04 -7.94
C SER A 64 22.02 0.86 -8.32
N ASN A 65 20.87 1.14 -8.93
CA ASN A 65 19.97 0.11 -9.44
C ASN A 65 20.62 -0.75 -10.55
N ASP A 66 21.61 -0.19 -11.24
CA ASP A 66 22.31 -0.85 -12.35
C ASP A 66 23.62 -1.53 -11.92
N SER A 67 23.96 -1.51 -10.62
CA SER A 67 25.20 -2.12 -10.15
C SER A 67 25.17 -3.64 -10.36
N PRO A 68 26.28 -4.28 -10.78
CA PRO A 68 26.34 -5.74 -10.90
C PRO A 68 26.01 -6.47 -9.59
N PHE A 69 26.34 -5.82 -8.45
CA PHE A 69 26.02 -6.33 -7.13
C PHE A 69 24.50 -6.48 -6.94
N PHE A 70 23.71 -5.47 -7.30
CA PHE A 70 22.25 -5.54 -7.13
C PHE A 70 21.50 -6.17 -8.31
N THR A 71 22.03 -6.11 -9.54
CA THR A 71 21.36 -6.65 -10.74
C THR A 71 21.64 -8.13 -10.99
N SER A 72 22.84 -8.61 -10.65
CA SER A 72 23.29 -9.96 -11.04
C SER A 72 23.66 -10.84 -9.84
N HIS A 73 24.16 -10.25 -8.74
CA HIS A 73 24.59 -11.02 -7.58
C HIS A 73 23.47 -11.20 -6.53
N ARG A 74 22.74 -10.12 -6.20
CA ARG A 74 21.65 -10.14 -5.19
C ARG A 74 20.28 -10.42 -5.78
N GLN A 75 19.98 -9.95 -6.99
CA GLN A 75 18.73 -10.24 -7.65
C GLN A 75 18.73 -11.67 -8.21
N HIS A 76 17.83 -12.51 -7.71
CA HIS A 76 17.73 -13.94 -8.09
C HIS A 76 16.50 -14.24 -8.94
N HIS A 77 15.67 -13.24 -9.22
CA HIS A 77 14.57 -13.33 -10.17
C HIS A 77 15.00 -12.80 -11.55
N PRO A 78 14.86 -13.60 -12.62
CA PRO A 78 15.15 -13.14 -13.98
C PRO A 78 14.41 -11.85 -14.33
N ASP A 79 15.15 -10.85 -14.80
CA ASP A 79 14.65 -9.52 -15.15
C ASP A 79 13.96 -8.75 -14.00
N GLY A 80 14.12 -9.15 -12.74
CA GLY A 80 13.37 -8.56 -11.62
C GLY A 80 13.50 -7.04 -11.49
N ASN A 81 14.71 -6.49 -11.62
CA ASN A 81 14.93 -5.03 -11.59
C ASN A 81 14.24 -4.33 -12.76
N LYS A 82 14.32 -4.92 -13.95
CA LYS A 82 13.67 -4.38 -15.16
C LYS A 82 12.15 -4.43 -15.03
N GLN A 83 11.59 -5.51 -14.47
CA GLN A 83 10.16 -5.64 -14.21
C GLN A 83 9.67 -4.59 -13.20
N MET A 84 10.41 -4.39 -12.09
CA MET A 84 10.11 -3.32 -11.12
C MET A 84 10.15 -1.93 -11.76
N GLN A 85 11.20 -1.62 -12.53
CA GLN A 85 11.33 -0.34 -13.22
C GLN A 85 10.22 -0.11 -14.25
N ASN A 86 9.88 -1.14 -15.04
CA ASN A 86 8.81 -1.05 -16.03
C ASN A 86 7.44 -0.79 -15.37
N MET A 87 7.15 -1.47 -14.25
CA MET A 87 5.92 -1.25 -13.52
C MET A 87 5.90 0.14 -12.88
N MET A 88 7.01 0.58 -12.29
CA MET A 88 7.17 1.93 -11.74
C MET A 88 6.87 3.01 -12.78
N ALA A 89 7.40 2.87 -14.00
CA ALA A 89 7.17 3.82 -15.09
C ALA A 89 5.71 3.91 -15.55
N LYS A 90 4.84 2.95 -15.18
CA LYS A 90 3.40 3.04 -15.45
C LYS A 90 2.67 3.98 -14.50
N PHE A 91 3.22 4.19 -13.30
CA PHE A 91 2.58 4.96 -12.24
C PHE A 91 3.29 6.29 -11.99
N PHE A 92 4.61 6.33 -12.12
CA PHE A 92 5.45 7.43 -11.67
C PHE A 92 6.48 7.85 -12.71
N HIS A 93 7.00 9.07 -12.58
CA HIS A 93 8.27 9.43 -13.20
C HIS A 93 9.39 8.61 -12.52
N LEU A 94 10.29 8.04 -13.32
CA LEU A 94 11.45 7.36 -12.77
C LEU A 94 12.37 8.38 -12.07
N PRO A 95 13.04 8.01 -10.96
CA PRO A 95 13.93 8.92 -10.25
C PRO A 95 15.02 9.49 -11.16
N ASN A 96 15.20 10.79 -11.13
CA ASN A 96 16.13 11.53 -11.99
C ASN A 96 17.15 12.37 -11.21
N ASN A 97 17.35 12.07 -9.92
CA ASN A 97 18.25 12.80 -9.05
C ASN A 97 19.70 12.78 -9.56
N THR A 98 20.40 13.92 -9.48
CA THR A 98 21.80 14.04 -9.90
C THR A 98 22.78 13.36 -8.94
N ASP A 99 22.41 13.19 -7.67
CA ASP A 99 23.13 12.36 -6.72
C ASP A 99 22.71 10.89 -6.93
N SER A 100 23.64 10.05 -7.39
CA SER A 100 23.38 8.64 -7.68
C SER A 100 22.91 7.84 -6.47
N VAL A 101 23.40 8.17 -5.27
CA VAL A 101 22.99 7.49 -4.03
C VAL A 101 21.56 7.89 -3.67
N GLN A 102 21.21 9.17 -3.84
CA GLN A 102 19.84 9.62 -3.61
C GLN A 102 18.90 9.02 -4.66
N GLN A 103 19.28 9.01 -5.93
CA GLN A 103 18.52 8.35 -7.00
C GLN A 103 18.25 6.87 -6.68
N PHE A 104 19.22 6.16 -6.12
CA PHE A 104 19.05 4.79 -5.68
C PHE A 104 18.06 4.65 -4.50
N LYS A 105 18.14 5.54 -3.50
CA LYS A 105 17.16 5.59 -2.40
C LYS A 105 15.75 5.89 -2.90
N ASP A 106 15.61 6.77 -3.89
CA ASP A 106 14.34 7.11 -4.52
C ASP A 106 13.76 5.89 -5.24
N PHE A 107 14.60 5.15 -5.97
CA PHE A 107 14.20 3.90 -6.61
C PHE A 107 13.74 2.84 -5.61
N ILE A 108 14.46 2.66 -4.50
CA ILE A 108 14.06 1.73 -3.42
C ILE A 108 12.67 2.09 -2.90
N TYR A 109 12.45 3.36 -2.55
CA TYR A 109 11.16 3.83 -2.06
C TYR A 109 10.04 3.59 -3.06
N LEU A 110 10.21 4.02 -4.32
CA LEU A 110 9.19 3.81 -5.34
C LEU A 110 8.94 2.33 -5.61
N SER A 111 9.94 1.45 -5.50
CA SER A 111 9.72 0.01 -5.64
C SER A 111 8.78 -0.55 -4.56
N GLN A 112 8.89 -0.05 -3.32
CA GLN A 112 7.98 -0.44 -2.24
C GLN A 112 6.59 0.16 -2.41
N VAL A 113 6.49 1.40 -2.90
CA VAL A 113 5.19 2.02 -3.23
C VAL A 113 4.48 1.26 -4.35
N VAL A 114 5.19 0.88 -5.41
CA VAL A 114 4.65 0.05 -6.49
C VAL A 114 4.21 -1.31 -5.95
N GLN A 115 4.98 -1.94 -5.08
CA GLN A 115 4.59 -3.19 -4.44
C GLN A 115 3.28 -3.04 -3.63
N VAL A 116 3.11 -1.93 -2.90
CA VAL A 116 1.85 -1.61 -2.20
C VAL A 116 0.71 -1.45 -3.20
N ILE A 117 0.90 -0.73 -4.31
CA ILE A 117 -0.14 -0.56 -5.33
C ILE A 117 -0.54 -1.91 -5.92
N CYS A 118 0.43 -2.71 -6.36
CA CYS A 118 0.16 -3.97 -7.03
C CYS A 118 -0.51 -4.98 -6.10
N ILE A 119 0.12 -5.25 -4.96
CA ILE A 119 -0.32 -6.31 -4.05
C ILE A 119 -1.47 -5.85 -3.15
N GLY A 120 -1.53 -4.56 -2.82
CA GLY A 120 -2.70 -3.97 -2.20
C GLY A 120 -3.94 -4.12 -3.08
N SER A 121 -3.86 -3.70 -4.35
CA SER A 121 -5.01 -3.80 -5.27
C SER A 121 -5.48 -5.24 -5.48
N GLU A 122 -4.53 -6.18 -5.63
CA GLU A 122 -4.86 -7.59 -5.84
C GLU A 122 -5.45 -8.24 -4.56
N ALA A 123 -4.90 -7.92 -3.38
CA ALA A 123 -5.44 -8.38 -2.10
C ALA A 123 -6.84 -7.82 -1.83
N GLU A 124 -7.06 -6.52 -2.02
CA GLU A 124 -8.38 -5.88 -1.88
C GLU A 124 -9.40 -6.50 -2.85
N HIS A 125 -8.99 -6.81 -4.08
CA HIS A 125 -9.83 -7.49 -5.06
C HIS A 125 -10.22 -8.91 -4.61
N TYR A 126 -9.29 -9.72 -4.12
CA TYR A 126 -9.64 -11.05 -3.60
C TYR A 126 -10.52 -10.96 -2.35
N HIS A 127 -10.25 -10.00 -1.49
CA HIS A 127 -10.99 -9.81 -0.24
C HIS A 127 -12.45 -9.43 -0.47
N ARG A 128 -12.73 -8.51 -1.39
CA ARG A 128 -14.11 -8.13 -1.73
C ARG A 128 -14.93 -9.26 -2.39
N LEU A 129 -14.26 -10.28 -2.97
CA LEU A 129 -14.92 -11.41 -3.62
C LEU A 129 -15.45 -12.46 -2.64
N LEU A 130 -15.28 -12.25 -1.33
CA LEU A 130 -15.67 -13.16 -0.25
C LEU A 130 -17.11 -13.69 -0.39
N SER A 131 -18.04 -12.82 -0.75
CA SER A 131 -19.46 -13.14 -0.96
C SER A 131 -19.93 -12.97 -2.42
N GLU A 132 -19.03 -12.65 -3.36
CA GLU A 132 -19.42 -12.41 -4.74
C GLU A 132 -19.71 -13.72 -5.48
N ALA A 133 -20.92 -13.82 -6.05
CA ALA A 133 -21.35 -15.01 -6.77
C ALA A 133 -20.37 -15.38 -7.89
N GLY A 134 -20.12 -16.68 -8.03
CA GLY A 134 -19.17 -17.22 -9.01
C GLY A 134 -17.72 -17.25 -8.50
N ALA A 135 -17.31 -16.35 -7.61
CA ALA A 135 -15.96 -16.32 -7.04
C ALA A 135 -15.92 -17.02 -5.67
N TYR A 136 -16.62 -16.47 -4.67
CA TYR A 136 -16.56 -16.93 -3.28
C TYR A 136 -15.12 -17.13 -2.80
N THR A 137 -14.28 -16.10 -2.97
CA THR A 137 -12.86 -16.19 -2.61
C THR A 137 -12.73 -16.26 -1.09
N ARG A 138 -12.31 -17.41 -0.55
CA ARG A 138 -12.24 -17.69 0.90
C ARG A 138 -10.82 -17.63 1.47
N GLY A 139 -9.90 -17.00 0.77
CA GLY A 139 -8.57 -16.76 1.30
C GLY A 139 -7.61 -16.18 0.29
N THR A 140 -6.63 -15.47 0.83
CA THR A 140 -5.61 -14.72 0.11
C THR A 140 -4.32 -14.77 0.93
N LEU A 141 -3.27 -15.36 0.36
CA LEU A 141 -1.93 -15.46 0.93
C LEU A 141 -0.96 -14.84 -0.07
N TYR A 142 -0.47 -13.64 0.23
CA TYR A 142 0.50 -12.99 -0.65
C TYR A 142 1.88 -13.66 -0.49
N TRP A 143 2.56 -13.85 -1.61
CA TRP A 143 3.95 -14.25 -1.64
C TRP A 143 4.80 -12.97 -1.56
N GLN A 144 5.67 -12.78 -0.56
CA GLN A 144 5.94 -13.63 0.61
C GLN A 144 6.00 -12.79 1.89
N LEU A 145 6.00 -13.44 3.06
CA LEU A 145 6.07 -12.73 4.33
C LEU A 145 7.46 -12.12 4.57
N ASN A 146 8.49 -12.95 4.70
CA ASN A 146 9.81 -12.56 5.20
C ASN A 146 10.94 -12.87 4.21
N ASP A 147 12.11 -12.25 4.45
CA ASP A 147 13.36 -12.55 3.74
C ASP A 147 14.27 -13.51 4.51
N ILE A 148 15.05 -14.29 3.76
CA ILE A 148 16.12 -15.15 4.29
C ILE A 148 17.50 -14.45 4.32
N TRP A 149 17.64 -13.33 3.60
CA TRP A 149 18.83 -12.48 3.52
C TRP A 149 18.50 -11.17 2.78
N GLN A 150 19.40 -10.19 2.79
CA GLN A 150 19.16 -8.89 2.14
C GLN A 150 19.26 -9.01 0.60
N ALA A 151 18.10 -9.01 -0.05
CA ALA A 151 17.96 -9.03 -1.51
C ALA A 151 16.60 -8.42 -1.92
N GLN A 152 16.43 -8.16 -3.21
CA GLN A 152 15.14 -7.81 -3.80
C GLN A 152 14.26 -9.05 -3.85
N THR A 153 13.10 -8.98 -3.22
CA THR A 153 12.19 -10.12 -3.08
C THR A 153 10.75 -9.63 -3.04
N TRP A 154 9.83 -10.57 -2.94
CA TRP A 154 8.41 -10.32 -2.74
C TRP A 154 8.03 -10.09 -1.28
N SER A 155 9.00 -10.05 -0.36
CA SER A 155 8.72 -9.94 1.08
C SER A 155 8.02 -8.62 1.43
N SER A 156 7.20 -8.65 2.47
CA SER A 156 6.76 -7.45 3.19
C SER A 156 7.60 -7.16 4.44
N VAL A 157 8.32 -8.16 4.95
CA VAL A 157 9.24 -8.06 6.09
C VAL A 157 10.66 -8.38 5.62
N GLU A 158 11.56 -7.43 5.82
CA GLU A 158 12.98 -7.55 5.46
C GLU A 158 13.70 -8.57 6.35
N TYR A 159 14.92 -8.96 5.97
CA TYR A 159 15.68 -10.02 6.66
C TYR A 159 15.84 -9.79 8.17
N ALA A 160 16.12 -8.53 8.56
CA ALA A 160 16.28 -8.17 9.97
C ALA A 160 14.95 -8.11 10.73
N GLY A 161 13.79 -8.19 10.06
CA GLY A 161 12.45 -8.04 10.65
C GLY A 161 11.82 -6.67 10.40
N ARG A 162 12.50 -5.75 9.70
CA ARG A 162 11.98 -4.41 9.38
C ARG A 162 10.79 -4.51 8.43
N TRP A 163 9.79 -3.68 8.63
CA TRP A 163 8.60 -3.69 7.78
C TRP A 163 8.81 -2.83 6.54
N LYS A 164 8.59 -3.41 5.35
CA LYS A 164 8.38 -2.66 4.11
C LYS A 164 6.98 -2.02 4.13
N LEU A 165 6.75 -1.04 3.26
CA LEU A 165 5.44 -0.38 3.12
C LEU A 165 4.28 -1.38 2.89
N LEU A 166 4.54 -2.49 2.21
CA LEU A 166 3.56 -3.56 1.99
C LEU A 166 2.99 -4.12 3.30
N HIS A 167 3.81 -4.29 4.34
CA HIS A 167 3.33 -4.89 5.59
C HIS A 167 2.30 -3.99 6.28
N TYR A 168 2.54 -2.67 6.25
CA TYR A 168 1.60 -1.67 6.74
C TYR A 168 0.30 -1.67 5.95
N ALA A 169 0.38 -1.78 4.62
CA ALA A 169 -0.79 -1.86 3.75
C ALA A 169 -1.62 -3.13 4.03
N MET A 170 -0.97 -4.30 4.15
CA MET A 170 -1.66 -5.56 4.43
C MET A 170 -2.38 -5.54 5.79
N ARG A 171 -1.79 -4.90 6.81
CA ARG A 171 -2.44 -4.72 8.12
C ARG A 171 -3.73 -3.88 8.02
N ARG A 172 -3.79 -2.89 7.11
CA ARG A 172 -4.99 -2.08 6.86
C ARG A 172 -6.02 -2.82 6.02
N ILE A 173 -5.58 -3.60 5.03
CA ILE A 173 -6.47 -4.32 4.11
C ILE A 173 -7.16 -5.49 4.82
N TYR A 174 -6.41 -6.24 5.63
CA TYR A 174 -6.90 -7.38 6.40
C TYR A 174 -7.43 -7.01 7.80
N SER A 175 -7.90 -5.78 7.99
CA SER A 175 -8.63 -5.42 9.22
C SER A 175 -10.04 -6.03 9.19
N ASP A 176 -10.60 -6.31 10.38
CA ASP A 176 -11.90 -6.96 10.53
C ASP A 176 -13.03 -6.25 9.77
N VAL A 177 -12.94 -4.92 9.65
CA VAL A 177 -13.76 -4.12 8.74
C VAL A 177 -12.84 -3.26 7.88
N SER A 178 -12.98 -3.34 6.56
CA SER A 178 -12.19 -2.54 5.62
C SER A 178 -13.08 -1.86 4.57
N VAL A 179 -12.75 -0.61 4.21
CA VAL A 179 -13.37 0.09 3.08
C VAL A 179 -12.36 0.24 1.94
N THR A 180 -12.74 -0.23 0.76
CA THR A 180 -11.88 -0.22 -0.44
C THR A 180 -12.62 0.40 -1.61
N ALA A 181 -11.87 0.86 -2.61
CA ALA A 181 -12.43 1.43 -3.82
C ALA A 181 -11.66 0.98 -5.04
N TYR A 182 -12.38 0.74 -6.13
CA TYR A 182 -11.77 0.33 -7.39
C TYR A 182 -12.45 1.01 -8.57
N GLN A 183 -11.67 1.20 -9.63
CA GLN A 183 -12.18 1.71 -10.89
C GLN A 183 -12.46 0.55 -11.85
N LEU A 184 -13.70 0.45 -12.32
CA LEU A 184 -14.13 -0.54 -13.32
C LEU A 184 -15.22 0.08 -14.20
N ASN A 185 -15.13 -0.13 -15.52
CA ASN A 185 -16.15 0.30 -16.48
C ASN A 185 -16.50 1.82 -16.41
N GLY A 186 -15.53 2.67 -16.09
CA GLY A 186 -15.74 4.12 -15.99
C GLY A 186 -16.41 4.58 -14.68
N SER A 187 -16.59 3.68 -13.72
CA SER A 187 -17.09 3.96 -12.39
C SER A 187 -16.05 3.67 -11.33
N ILE A 188 -16.17 4.34 -10.18
CA ILE A 188 -15.50 4.01 -8.92
C ILE A 188 -16.53 3.30 -8.04
N ALA A 189 -16.33 2.01 -7.79
CA ALA A 189 -17.15 1.24 -6.87
C ALA A 189 -16.48 1.19 -5.50
N VAL A 190 -17.28 1.34 -4.44
CA VAL A 190 -16.82 1.32 -3.04
C VAL A 190 -17.38 0.07 -2.37
N TYR A 191 -16.49 -0.68 -1.73
CA TYR A 191 -16.83 -1.91 -1.02
C TYR A 191 -16.52 -1.76 0.46
N VAL A 192 -17.35 -2.40 1.27
CA VAL A 192 -17.06 -2.67 2.67
C VAL A 192 -16.96 -4.18 2.84
N THR A 193 -15.83 -4.64 3.37
CA THR A 193 -15.61 -6.03 3.72
C THR A 193 -15.65 -6.18 5.23
N VAL A 194 -16.36 -7.19 5.72
CA VAL A 194 -16.42 -7.56 7.14
C VAL A 194 -15.95 -9.00 7.26
N ASP A 195 -14.82 -9.23 7.92
CA ASP A 195 -14.20 -10.56 8.02
C ASP A 195 -14.77 -11.40 9.14
N ASP A 196 -15.10 -10.79 10.29
CA ASP A 196 -15.66 -11.53 11.43
C ASP A 196 -17.08 -12.04 11.08
N PRO A 197 -17.31 -13.36 11.02
CA PRO A 197 -18.61 -13.94 10.70
C PRO A 197 -19.70 -13.67 11.75
N GLN A 198 -19.31 -13.24 12.97
CA GLN A 198 -20.24 -12.90 14.04
C GLN A 198 -20.51 -11.39 14.14
N MET A 199 -19.79 -10.59 13.36
CA MET A 199 -19.95 -9.14 13.35
C MET A 199 -20.99 -8.71 12.32
N THR A 200 -21.81 -7.73 12.69
CA THR A 200 -22.58 -6.94 11.74
C THR A 200 -22.10 -5.50 11.87
N ALA A 201 -21.42 -4.98 10.85
CA ALA A 201 -20.92 -3.62 10.84
C ALA A 201 -22.06 -2.66 10.47
N LYS A 202 -22.37 -1.71 11.34
CA LYS A 202 -23.30 -0.60 11.07
C LYS A 202 -22.50 0.69 11.01
N TYR A 203 -22.68 1.46 9.94
CA TYR A 203 -21.80 2.59 9.67
C TYR A 203 -22.44 3.64 8.77
N SER A 204 -21.82 4.82 8.76
CA SER A 204 -22.03 5.86 7.77
C SER A 204 -20.83 5.92 6.84
N LEU A 205 -21.07 5.86 5.53
CA LEU A 205 -20.03 6.02 4.51
C LEU A 205 -19.88 7.51 4.15
N SER A 206 -18.66 8.01 4.16
CA SER A 206 -18.32 9.36 3.72
C SER A 206 -17.29 9.31 2.58
N VAL A 207 -17.51 10.15 1.58
CA VAL A 207 -16.66 10.26 0.39
C VAL A 207 -16.43 11.74 0.08
N ASP A 208 -15.20 12.16 0.27
CA ASP A 208 -14.75 13.49 -0.10
C ASP A 208 -13.88 13.43 -1.35
N ILE A 209 -14.13 14.33 -2.28
CA ILE A 209 -13.25 14.59 -3.42
C ILE A 209 -12.42 15.81 -3.04
N ILE A 210 -11.10 15.64 -2.98
CA ILE A 210 -10.18 16.64 -2.45
C ILE A 210 -9.15 16.96 -3.54
N SER A 211 -9.03 18.23 -3.91
CA SER A 211 -7.99 18.66 -4.83
C SER A 211 -6.61 18.59 -4.19
N TRP A 212 -5.55 18.54 -5.01
CA TRP A 212 -4.18 18.43 -4.48
C TRP A 212 -3.74 19.62 -3.61
N ASP A 213 -4.39 20.78 -3.73
CA ASP A 213 -4.20 21.94 -2.83
C ASP A 213 -4.95 21.81 -1.48
N GLY A 214 -5.59 20.67 -1.21
CA GLY A 214 -6.27 20.35 0.03
C GLY A 214 -7.71 20.87 0.15
N LYS A 215 -8.27 21.45 -0.93
CA LYS A 215 -9.66 21.92 -0.90
C LYS A 215 -10.63 20.78 -1.20
N THR A 216 -11.67 20.69 -0.39
CA THR A 216 -12.79 19.79 -0.66
C THR A 216 -13.60 20.31 -1.84
N VAL A 217 -13.61 19.55 -2.94
CA VAL A 217 -14.35 19.83 -4.16
C VAL A 217 -15.82 19.41 -4.02
N SER A 218 -16.04 18.25 -3.41
CA SER A 218 -17.38 17.69 -3.19
C SER A 218 -17.34 16.72 -2.01
N GLN A 219 -18.45 16.63 -1.29
CA GLN A 219 -18.64 15.68 -0.19
C GLN A 219 -19.94 14.92 -0.39
N LYS A 220 -19.92 13.63 -0.09
CA LYS A 220 -21.10 12.77 -0.05
C LYS A 220 -21.06 11.97 1.23
N SER A 221 -22.22 11.83 1.87
CA SER A 221 -22.38 10.96 3.04
C SER A 221 -23.64 10.13 2.88
N MET A 222 -23.54 8.86 3.27
CA MET A 222 -24.62 7.87 3.25
C MET A 222 -24.70 7.23 4.64
N PRO A 223 -25.66 7.66 5.48
CA PRO A 223 -25.82 7.14 6.83
C PRO A 223 -26.63 5.83 6.85
N ASN A 224 -26.60 5.14 7.99
CA ASN A 224 -27.40 3.94 8.29
C ASN A 224 -27.15 2.78 7.30
N LEU A 225 -25.90 2.58 6.88
CA LEU A 225 -25.49 1.43 6.10
C LEU A 225 -25.15 0.25 7.03
N GLN A 226 -25.25 -0.95 6.48
CA GLN A 226 -24.98 -2.18 7.19
C GLN A 226 -24.33 -3.21 6.26
N SER A 227 -23.33 -3.92 6.77
CA SER A 227 -22.75 -5.10 6.14
C SER A 227 -22.69 -6.25 7.12
N GLU A 228 -23.13 -7.42 6.67
CA GLU A 228 -23.06 -8.64 7.46
C GLU A 228 -21.65 -9.21 7.50
N GLY A 229 -21.37 -9.98 8.54
CA GLY A 229 -20.12 -10.69 8.72
C GLY A 229 -19.83 -11.65 7.59
N PHE A 230 -18.55 -11.81 7.29
CA PHE A 230 -18.03 -12.68 6.24
C PHE A 230 -18.56 -12.33 4.83
N THR A 231 -18.71 -11.02 4.55
CA THR A 231 -19.14 -10.49 3.25
C THR A 231 -18.25 -9.37 2.74
N GLY A 232 -18.15 -9.26 1.41
CA GLY A 232 -17.70 -8.07 0.69
C GLY A 232 -18.92 -7.46 -0.01
N THR A 233 -19.34 -6.28 0.43
CA THR A 233 -20.57 -5.62 -0.04
C THR A 233 -20.23 -4.38 -0.84
N GLN A 234 -20.74 -4.27 -2.07
CA GLN A 234 -20.72 -3.00 -2.80
C GLN A 234 -21.72 -2.03 -2.16
N VAL A 235 -21.22 -0.95 -1.57
CA VAL A 235 -22.04 0.01 -0.82
C VAL A 235 -22.32 1.28 -1.60
N ALA A 236 -21.49 1.58 -2.60
CA ALA A 236 -21.66 2.75 -3.46
C ALA A 236 -21.01 2.53 -4.82
N GLU A 237 -21.49 3.29 -5.80
CA GLU A 237 -20.87 3.41 -7.12
C GLU A 237 -20.99 4.86 -7.60
N TYR A 238 -19.89 5.39 -8.13
CA TYR A 238 -19.84 6.74 -8.68
C TYR A 238 -19.26 6.71 -10.08
N LYS A 239 -20.01 7.19 -11.07
CA LYS A 239 -19.45 7.37 -12.41
C LYS A 239 -18.38 8.45 -12.38
N ILE A 240 -17.23 8.17 -12.99
CA ILE A 240 -16.13 9.13 -13.10
C ILE A 240 -16.59 10.39 -13.82
N SER A 241 -17.43 10.25 -14.85
CA SER A 241 -18.01 11.38 -15.59
C SER A 241 -18.87 12.32 -14.74
N ASP A 242 -19.48 11.81 -13.67
CA ASP A 242 -20.36 12.60 -12.80
C ASP A 242 -19.54 13.37 -11.75
N ILE A 243 -18.35 12.87 -11.42
CA ILE A 243 -17.41 13.49 -10.49
C ILE A 243 -16.50 14.49 -11.22
N PHE A 244 -15.85 14.02 -12.28
CA PHE A 244 -14.80 14.73 -13.01
C PHE A 244 -15.37 15.25 -14.33
N GLN A 245 -15.93 16.45 -14.28
CA GLN A 245 -16.58 17.13 -15.40
C GLN A 245 -16.11 18.58 -15.53
N GLY A 246 -16.32 19.16 -16.72
CA GLY A 246 -15.89 20.52 -17.03
C GLY A 246 -14.36 20.64 -17.01
N SER A 247 -13.83 21.53 -16.16
CA SER A 247 -12.38 21.73 -16.01
C SER A 247 -11.71 20.81 -14.99
N LEU A 248 -12.47 20.03 -14.21
CA LEU A 248 -11.95 19.11 -13.22
C LEU A 248 -11.72 17.73 -13.86
N THR A 249 -10.48 17.26 -13.86
CA THR A 249 -10.09 15.96 -14.39
C THR A 249 -9.67 15.00 -13.28
N VAL A 250 -9.56 13.70 -13.61
CA VAL A 250 -9.10 12.66 -12.68
C VAL A 250 -7.69 12.90 -12.10
N ASN A 251 -6.91 13.81 -12.70
CA ASN A 251 -5.57 14.15 -12.22
C ASN A 251 -5.56 15.35 -11.26
N ASP A 252 -6.69 16.05 -11.07
CA ASP A 252 -6.74 17.28 -10.27
C ASP A 252 -7.14 17.03 -8.81
N ALA A 253 -7.68 15.85 -8.50
CA ALA A 253 -8.17 15.49 -7.17
C ALA A 253 -8.07 13.99 -6.91
N TYR A 254 -8.18 13.62 -5.64
CA TYR A 254 -8.30 12.24 -5.15
C TYR A 254 -9.57 12.09 -4.31
N LEU A 255 -9.93 10.85 -4.00
CA LEU A 255 -11.04 10.56 -3.11
C LEU A 255 -10.50 10.14 -1.73
N HIS A 256 -11.02 10.73 -0.67
CA HIS A 256 -10.90 10.23 0.70
C HIS A 256 -12.21 9.53 1.06
N ILE A 257 -12.12 8.25 1.40
CA ILE A 257 -13.26 7.38 1.65
C ILE A 257 -13.10 6.82 3.05
N TRP A 258 -14.12 6.96 3.90
CA TRP A 258 -14.08 6.39 5.24
C TRP A 258 -15.47 5.99 5.72
N ILE A 259 -15.48 5.04 6.64
CA ILE A 259 -16.68 4.60 7.34
C ILE A 259 -16.54 4.90 8.83
N THR A 260 -17.58 5.50 9.40
CA THR A 260 -17.70 5.72 10.85
C THR A 260 -18.75 4.81 11.43
N GLU A 261 -18.48 4.23 12.59
CA GLU A 261 -19.45 3.41 13.31
C GLU A 261 -20.72 4.20 13.62
N ASP A 262 -21.88 3.58 13.42
CA ASP A 262 -23.17 4.24 13.66
C ASP A 262 -23.36 4.60 15.14
N GLY A 263 -23.68 5.87 15.42
CA GLY A 263 -23.85 6.37 16.78
C GLY A 263 -22.54 6.73 17.51
N SER A 264 -21.38 6.59 16.85
CA SER A 264 -20.10 7.11 17.33
C SER A 264 -19.38 7.89 16.22
N ASN A 265 -18.32 8.62 16.58
CA ASN A 265 -17.43 9.26 15.59
C ASN A 265 -16.18 8.41 15.33
N THR A 266 -16.20 7.13 15.73
CA THR A 266 -15.07 6.22 15.57
C THR A 266 -14.95 5.82 14.10
N ILE A 267 -13.80 6.12 13.50
CA ILE A 267 -13.47 5.65 12.16
C ILE A 267 -13.17 4.16 12.24
N LEU A 268 -13.96 3.33 11.55
CA LEU A 268 -13.73 1.89 11.46
C LEU A 268 -12.66 1.56 10.40
N SER A 269 -12.71 2.26 9.27
CA SER A 269 -11.75 2.10 8.18
C SER A 269 -11.73 3.35 7.32
N SER A 270 -10.58 3.62 6.69
CA SER A 270 -10.40 4.73 5.77
C SER A 270 -9.37 4.38 4.70
N THR A 271 -9.61 4.85 3.48
CA THR A 271 -8.72 4.69 2.34
C THR A 271 -8.69 5.96 1.48
N HIS A 272 -7.66 6.06 0.65
CA HIS A 272 -7.51 7.09 -0.36
C HIS A 272 -7.48 6.44 -1.73
N PHE A 273 -8.28 6.94 -2.67
CA PHE A 273 -8.36 6.42 -4.02
C PHE A 273 -7.90 7.46 -5.04
N PHE A 274 -7.02 7.04 -5.94
CA PHE A 274 -6.39 7.89 -6.96
C PHE A 274 -6.91 7.49 -8.35
N PRO A 275 -7.88 8.21 -8.94
CA PRO A 275 -8.39 7.89 -10.27
C PRO A 275 -7.44 8.34 -11.40
N GLY A 276 -6.54 9.27 -11.10
CA GLY A 276 -5.52 9.78 -12.00
C GLY A 276 -4.23 8.95 -12.01
N ASN A 277 -3.29 9.36 -12.85
CA ASN A 277 -1.96 8.74 -12.94
C ASN A 277 -0.89 9.74 -12.48
N PHE A 278 0.01 9.35 -11.58
CA PHE A 278 0.98 10.28 -11.00
C PHE A 278 2.02 10.82 -12.01
N THR A 279 2.15 10.23 -13.20
CA THR A 279 2.91 10.84 -14.32
C THR A 279 2.23 12.07 -14.95
N LYS A 280 0.97 12.35 -14.58
CA LYS A 280 0.14 13.45 -15.09
C LYS A 280 -0.38 14.36 -13.98
N ILE A 281 -0.07 14.03 -12.72
CA ILE A 281 -0.52 14.77 -11.55
C ILE A 281 0.61 15.72 -11.13
N ASN A 282 0.28 16.99 -10.94
CA ASN A 282 1.19 17.95 -10.34
C ASN A 282 0.97 17.97 -8.83
N LEU A 283 1.73 17.16 -8.10
CA LEU A 283 1.67 17.15 -6.63
C LEU A 283 2.26 18.45 -6.06
N PRO A 284 1.68 19.02 -5.00
CA PRO A 284 2.31 20.13 -4.30
C PRO A 284 3.60 19.65 -3.63
N SER A 285 4.59 20.53 -3.54
CA SER A 285 5.73 20.29 -2.67
C SER A 285 5.23 20.24 -1.23
N ALA A 286 5.55 19.16 -0.53
CA ALA A 286 5.07 18.91 0.82
C ALA A 286 6.25 18.79 1.78
N LYS A 287 6.26 19.60 2.83
CA LYS A 287 7.23 19.54 3.90
C LYS A 287 6.63 18.85 5.12
N ILE A 288 7.10 17.64 5.37
CA ILE A 288 6.69 16.85 6.54
C ILE A 288 7.54 17.22 7.75
N ILE A 289 6.89 17.57 8.85
CA ILE A 289 7.52 17.95 10.12
C ILE A 289 7.23 16.87 11.16
N VAL A 290 8.28 16.39 11.81
CA VAL A 290 8.21 15.56 13.02
C VAL A 290 8.30 16.46 14.24
N SER A 291 7.36 16.35 15.18
CA SER A 291 7.34 17.15 16.41
C SER A 291 6.84 16.33 17.62
N ASN A 292 6.84 16.95 18.81
CA ASN A 292 6.30 16.36 20.04
C ASN A 292 6.85 14.95 20.37
N VAL A 293 8.14 14.74 20.17
CA VAL A 293 8.79 13.45 20.42
C VAL A 293 8.90 13.18 21.92
N THR A 294 8.22 12.15 22.41
CA THR A 294 8.17 11.78 23.84
C THR A 294 8.36 10.28 24.01
N SER A 295 9.08 9.86 25.05
CA SER A 295 9.18 8.44 25.43
C SER A 295 7.90 7.99 26.12
N ILE A 296 7.35 6.85 25.69
CA ILE A 296 6.24 6.13 26.34
C ILE A 296 6.83 5.09 27.32
N SER A 297 7.84 4.35 26.86
CA SER A 297 8.57 3.32 27.62
C SER A 297 10.05 3.35 27.21
N SER A 298 10.86 2.41 27.72
CA SER A 298 12.27 2.30 27.34
C SER A 298 12.49 2.00 25.85
N ASN A 299 11.51 1.37 25.20
CA ASN A 299 11.59 0.93 23.80
C ASN A 299 10.48 1.53 22.91
N GLU A 300 9.69 2.48 23.38
CA GLU A 300 8.61 3.08 22.61
C GLU A 300 8.62 4.62 22.68
N VAL A 301 8.50 5.25 21.51
CA VAL A 301 8.49 6.70 21.33
C VAL A 301 7.19 7.12 20.63
N SER A 302 6.52 8.14 21.15
CA SER A 302 5.41 8.83 20.50
C SER A 302 5.89 10.12 19.83
N PHE A 303 5.28 10.50 18.71
CA PHE A 303 5.57 11.73 17.99
C PHE A 303 4.37 12.18 17.16
N SER A 304 4.38 13.43 16.73
CA SER A 304 3.40 14.00 15.81
C SER A 304 4.00 14.23 14.43
N LEU A 305 3.21 14.00 13.39
CA LEU A 305 3.51 14.39 12.02
C LEU A 305 2.53 15.45 11.54
N GLN A 306 3.04 16.44 10.83
CA GLN A 306 2.26 17.44 10.11
C GLN A 306 2.88 17.70 8.74
N SER A 307 2.05 18.02 7.76
CA SER A 307 2.47 18.43 6.43
C SER A 307 1.79 19.76 6.09
N ASP A 308 2.51 20.65 5.42
CA ASP A 308 1.99 21.93 4.93
C ASP A 308 1.17 21.79 3.64
N ALA A 309 1.33 20.68 2.92
CA ALA A 309 0.57 20.31 1.73
C ALA A 309 0.19 18.82 1.73
N THR A 310 -0.61 18.39 0.76
CA THR A 310 -0.93 16.97 0.56
C THR A 310 0.33 16.17 0.25
N ALA A 311 0.70 15.22 1.11
CA ALA A 311 1.84 14.34 0.93
C ALA A 311 1.36 12.91 0.66
N VAL A 312 1.73 12.35 -0.49
CA VAL A 312 1.27 11.03 -0.94
C VAL A 312 2.32 9.95 -0.66
N TYR A 313 1.87 8.77 -0.22
CA TYR A 313 2.73 7.64 0.15
C TYR A 313 3.85 8.03 1.12
N VAL A 314 3.50 8.74 2.19
CA VAL A 314 4.44 9.17 3.23
C VAL A 314 5.14 7.96 3.82
N MET A 315 6.45 7.89 3.62
CA MET A 315 7.31 6.88 4.21
C MET A 315 8.09 7.50 5.37
N LEU A 316 8.00 6.82 6.50
CA LEU A 316 8.87 7.00 7.66
C LEU A 316 9.96 5.93 7.59
N ASP A 317 11.22 6.35 7.62
CA ASP A 317 12.38 5.47 7.76
C ASP A 317 13.01 5.69 9.13
N SER A 318 13.25 4.61 9.86
CA SER A 318 13.91 4.65 11.16
C SER A 318 15.44 4.65 11.05
N GLY A 319 15.99 4.70 9.83
CA GLY A 319 17.43 4.67 9.59
C GLY A 319 18.04 3.41 10.19
N ALA A 320 19.07 3.58 11.02
CA ALA A 320 19.76 2.46 11.66
C ALA A 320 18.98 1.80 12.81
N LEU A 321 17.87 2.38 13.23
CA LEU A 321 17.09 1.87 14.36
C LEU A 321 16.21 0.71 13.95
N GLU A 322 16.29 -0.38 14.71
CA GLU A 322 15.49 -1.57 14.49
C GLU A 322 14.16 -1.51 15.23
N GLY A 323 13.06 -1.70 14.50
CA GLY A 323 11.72 -1.53 15.02
C GLY A 323 10.70 -1.31 13.91
N TYR A 324 9.51 -0.84 14.29
CA TYR A 324 8.45 -0.51 13.36
C TYR A 324 7.63 0.69 13.85
N PHE A 325 7.09 1.45 12.91
CA PHE A 325 6.14 2.53 13.20
C PHE A 325 4.72 2.01 13.46
N SER A 326 3.89 2.82 14.11
CA SER A 326 2.47 2.54 14.30
C SER A 326 1.71 2.49 12.99
N ASP A 327 2.13 3.22 11.96
CA ASP A 327 1.64 3.15 10.59
C ASP A 327 2.67 3.72 9.59
N ASN A 328 2.53 3.42 8.30
CA ASN A 328 3.44 3.90 7.26
C ASN A 328 2.81 3.83 5.85
N GLY A 329 3.34 4.59 4.89
CA GLY A 329 2.91 4.56 3.48
C GLY A 329 1.52 5.15 3.22
N PHE A 330 1.06 6.05 4.09
CA PHE A 330 -0.27 6.68 4.02
C PHE A 330 -0.22 8.05 3.32
N LEU A 331 -1.39 8.62 3.05
CA LEU A 331 -1.52 10.01 2.58
C LEU A 331 -1.70 10.94 3.79
N MET A 332 -1.00 12.07 3.79
CA MET A 332 -1.21 13.15 4.75
C MET A 332 -1.96 14.32 4.10
N THR A 333 -3.03 14.78 4.74
CA THR A 333 -3.74 15.99 4.37
C THR A 333 -3.12 17.21 5.05
N PRO A 334 -3.13 18.39 4.40
CA PRO A 334 -2.60 19.60 5.01
C PRO A 334 -3.39 19.97 6.27
N ASN A 335 -2.71 20.56 7.25
CA ASN A 335 -3.28 21.01 8.53
C ASN A 335 -3.86 19.92 9.44
N THR A 336 -3.58 18.64 9.15
CA THR A 336 -3.95 17.51 10.01
C THR A 336 -2.73 17.06 10.82
N VAL A 337 -2.92 16.89 12.13
CA VAL A 337 -1.90 16.33 13.02
C VAL A 337 -2.11 14.82 13.12
N TYR A 338 -1.08 14.05 12.76
CA TYR A 338 -1.09 12.60 12.87
C TYR A 338 -0.25 12.19 14.07
N SER A 339 -0.85 11.47 15.02
CA SER A 339 -0.16 10.91 16.17
C SER A 339 0.38 9.53 15.83
N MET A 340 1.67 9.33 16.04
CA MET A 340 2.39 8.13 15.63
C MET A 340 3.21 7.59 16.80
N THR A 341 3.48 6.28 16.78
CA THR A 341 4.48 5.67 17.66
C THR A 341 5.54 4.93 16.86
N PHE A 342 6.71 4.75 17.45
CA PHE A 342 7.76 3.87 16.98
C PHE A 342 8.11 2.90 18.10
N THR A 343 7.97 1.61 17.83
CA THR A 343 8.31 0.52 18.75
C THR A 343 9.66 -0.05 18.32
N SER A 344 10.67 0.20 19.15
CA SER A 344 12.03 -0.30 18.99
C SER A 344 12.17 -1.70 19.58
N TRP A 345 13.03 -2.53 18.99
CA TRP A 345 13.37 -3.85 19.56
C TRP A 345 14.38 -3.77 20.70
N SER A 346 15.07 -2.64 20.83
CA SER A 346 15.97 -2.33 21.94
C SER A 346 15.59 -1.03 22.62
N ASP A 347 16.17 -0.77 23.79
CA ASP A 347 16.01 0.53 24.44
C ASP A 347 16.46 1.67 23.52
N ILE A 348 15.73 2.78 23.51
CA ILE A 348 15.95 3.92 22.64
C ILE A 348 15.65 5.24 23.35
N SER A 349 16.50 6.25 23.11
CA SER A 349 16.25 7.62 23.56
C SER A 349 15.47 8.42 22.52
N THR A 350 14.69 9.42 22.95
CA THR A 350 14.02 10.35 22.04
C THR A 350 15.02 11.13 21.16
N GLN A 351 16.23 11.36 21.67
CA GLN A 351 17.30 12.02 20.93
C GLN A 351 17.83 11.14 19.80
N ASP A 352 18.04 9.85 20.06
CA ASP A 352 18.51 8.91 19.04
C ASP A 352 17.43 8.65 17.98
N PHE A 353 16.17 8.54 18.40
CA PHE A 353 15.02 8.50 17.49
C PHE A 353 15.00 9.73 16.57
N SER A 354 15.05 10.94 17.14
CA SER A 354 14.98 12.19 16.39
C SER A 354 16.14 12.38 15.40
N LYS A 355 17.31 11.81 15.69
CA LYS A 355 18.46 11.85 14.78
C LYS A 355 18.34 10.90 13.58
N ASN A 356 17.58 9.82 13.73
CA ASN A 356 17.52 8.74 12.74
C ASN A 356 16.25 8.74 11.91
N ILE A 357 15.14 9.28 12.42
CA ILE A 357 13.89 9.34 11.66
C ILE A 357 14.07 10.22 10.42
N VAL A 358 13.73 9.65 9.27
CA VAL A 358 13.66 10.36 7.99
C VAL A 358 12.24 10.23 7.46
N THR A 359 11.70 11.34 6.96
CA THR A 359 10.41 11.38 6.29
C THR A 359 10.63 11.61 4.80
N ARG A 360 9.75 11.02 3.99
CA ARG A 360 9.70 11.26 2.55
C ARG A 360 8.30 11.02 2.02
N SER A 361 8.02 11.57 0.85
CA SER A 361 6.78 11.44 0.10
C SER A 361 7.05 11.30 -1.38
N LEU A 362 6.00 11.06 -2.17
CA LEU A 362 6.13 10.82 -3.60
C LEU A 362 6.75 12.00 -4.36
N VAL A 363 6.42 13.24 -3.97
CA VAL A 363 6.93 14.44 -4.66
C VAL A 363 8.44 14.64 -4.45
N ASP A 364 9.05 14.00 -3.44
CA ASP A 364 10.49 14.11 -3.17
C ASP A 364 11.36 13.32 -4.16
N THR A 365 10.76 12.64 -5.16
CA THR A 365 11.45 11.75 -6.09
C THR A 365 11.70 12.32 -7.48
N TYR A 366 11.20 13.51 -7.81
CA TYR A 366 11.31 14.13 -9.14
C TYR A 366 11.33 15.66 -9.14
#